data_AF-A0A660PTI8-F1
#
_entry.id   AF-A0A660PTI8-F1
#
_cell.length_a   1.000
_cell.length_b   1.000
_cell.length_c   1.000
_cell.angle_alpha   90.00
_cell.angle_beta   90.00
_cell.angle_gamma   90.00
#
_symmetry.space_group_name_H-M   'P 1'
#
loop_
_entity.id
_entity.type
_entity.pdbx_description
1 polymer ?
#
loop_
_entity_poly.entity_id
_entity_poly.type
_entity_poly.pdbx_seq_one_letter_code
_entity_poly.pdbx_strand_id
1 'polypeptide(L)'
;EEEIVGAEEEGVKIDFLAAPLEIYTENGKAVGMKCQRMELGEPDDSGRRRPVPIEGDTFDLKFTTLIAAISQAPEFNGFENLIEGRDWIKVDEKFKSIKEDNVYSGGDNVNLGLVIDGIHHGRRAAEAIHEKFTGEVMPPDPPDMAVIRFDKMQLAYYEGKDRNNPAELSVEERFKNLDTEIVSTFTQEQAIDESKRCMSCGMCFDCGTCWSYCQDNAVIKPLVKGEPYKFKLEFCNGCKKCAENCPCGYIEMYL
;
A
#
# COMPACT_ATOMS: atom_id res chain seq x y z
N GLU A 1 10.99 -0.87 5.56
CA GLU A 1 12.25 -1.21 6.28
C GLU A 1 12.26 -0.67 7.71
N GLU A 2 11.53 0.42 7.99
CA GLU A 2 11.42 1.04 9.33
C GLU A 2 11.22 0.02 10.47
N GLU A 3 10.27 -0.92 10.35
CA GLU A 3 10.03 -1.97 11.35
C GLU A 3 11.23 -2.92 11.58
N ILE A 4 11.98 -3.25 10.52
CA ILE A 4 13.15 -4.13 10.63
C ILE A 4 14.26 -3.39 11.36
N VAL A 5 14.53 -2.15 10.94
CA VAL A 5 15.54 -1.29 11.56
C VAL A 5 15.21 -1.04 13.02
N GLY A 6 13.96 -0.70 13.34
CA GLY A 6 13.51 -0.48 14.71
C GLY A 6 13.69 -1.71 15.61
N ALA A 7 13.37 -2.91 15.09
CA ALA A 7 13.59 -4.15 15.82
C ALA A 7 15.10 -4.40 16.09
N GLU A 8 15.96 -4.17 15.11
CA GLU A 8 17.41 -4.31 15.27
C GLU A 8 17.98 -3.30 16.26
N GLU A 9 17.51 -2.04 16.25
CA GLU A 9 17.86 -1.01 17.24
C GLU A 9 17.47 -1.42 18.67
N GLU A 10 16.33 -2.09 18.82
CA GLU A 10 15.84 -2.65 20.07
C GLU A 10 16.56 -3.95 20.49
N GLY A 11 17.52 -4.42 19.67
CA GLY A 11 18.34 -5.59 19.95
C GLY A 11 17.70 -6.92 19.55
N VAL A 12 16.63 -6.90 18.76
CA VAL A 12 16.04 -8.11 18.17
C VAL A 12 17.03 -8.69 17.17
N LYS A 13 17.28 -9.99 17.29
CA LYS A 13 18.13 -10.73 16.35
C LYS A 13 17.24 -11.39 15.29
N ILE A 14 17.49 -11.05 14.03
CA ILE A 14 16.74 -11.60 12.90
C ILE A 14 17.65 -12.57 12.14
N ASP A 15 17.37 -13.86 12.28
CA ASP A 15 18.01 -14.91 11.50
C ASP A 15 17.25 -15.10 10.18
N PHE A 16 17.68 -14.37 9.14
CA PHE A 16 17.14 -14.54 7.79
C PHE A 16 17.50 -15.91 7.22
N LEU A 17 16.67 -16.41 6.30
CA LEU A 17 16.90 -17.67 5.59
C LEU A 17 17.15 -18.85 6.55
N ALA A 18 16.38 -18.90 7.64
CA ALA A 18 16.40 -19.99 8.60
C ALA A 18 15.04 -20.71 8.59
N ALA A 19 15.06 -22.03 8.46
CA ALA A 19 13.85 -22.86 8.51
C ALA A 19 13.92 -23.80 9.74
N PRO A 20 12.88 -23.85 10.60
CA PRO A 20 12.86 -24.77 11.73
C PRO A 20 12.77 -26.23 11.26
N LEU A 21 13.60 -27.11 11.82
CA LEU A 21 13.60 -28.55 11.55
C LEU A 21 13.00 -29.35 12.70
N GLU A 22 13.39 -29.04 13.93
CA GLU A 22 13.01 -29.81 15.12
C GLU A 22 12.96 -28.90 16.34
N ILE A 23 11.94 -29.08 17.20
CA ILE A 23 11.84 -28.39 18.48
C ILE A 23 12.32 -29.35 19.57
N TYR A 24 13.33 -28.92 20.33
CA TYR A 24 13.82 -29.67 21.48
C TYR A 24 12.92 -29.44 22.69
N THR A 25 12.52 -30.53 23.35
CA THR A 25 11.63 -30.47 24.52
C THR A 25 12.22 -31.17 25.73
N GLU A 26 12.07 -30.56 26.89
CA GLU A 26 12.36 -31.17 28.20
C GLU A 26 11.12 -31.05 29.09
N ASN A 27 10.68 -32.16 29.69
CA ASN A 27 9.49 -32.21 30.56
C ASN A 27 8.23 -31.57 29.93
N GLY A 28 8.06 -31.73 28.62
CA GLY A 28 6.94 -31.16 27.86
C GLY A 28 7.05 -29.66 27.55
N LYS A 29 8.20 -29.02 27.81
CA LYS A 29 8.47 -27.60 27.49
C LYS A 29 9.53 -27.48 26.41
N ALA A 30 9.34 -26.56 25.47
CA ALA A 30 10.34 -26.25 24.46
C ALA A 30 11.54 -25.52 25.10
N VAL A 31 12.75 -25.99 24.81
CA VAL A 31 14.03 -25.45 25.36
C VAL A 31 15.00 -24.99 24.28
N GLY A 32 14.65 -25.23 23.02
CA GLY A 32 15.45 -24.85 21.86
C GLY A 32 14.87 -25.43 20.58
N MET A 33 15.54 -25.15 19.46
CA MET A 33 15.21 -25.75 18.18
C MET A 33 16.45 -25.91 17.30
N LYS A 34 16.38 -26.88 16.40
CA LYS A 34 17.28 -27.02 15.27
C LYS A 34 16.73 -26.25 14.08
N CYS A 35 17.58 -25.46 13.45
CA CYS A 35 17.27 -24.73 12.22
C CYS A 35 18.18 -25.18 11.08
N GLN A 36 17.63 -25.18 9.87
CA GLN A 36 18.33 -25.34 8.61
C GLN A 36 18.67 -23.97 8.03
N ARG A 37 19.93 -23.76 7.62
CA ARG A 37 20.29 -22.57 6.84
C ARG A 37 19.82 -22.73 5.40
N MET A 38 19.26 -21.67 4.85
CA MET A 38 18.72 -21.62 3.50
C MET A 38 19.52 -20.62 2.67
N GLU A 39 19.50 -20.79 1.35
CA GLU A 39 19.96 -19.79 0.38
C GLU A 39 18.85 -19.48 -0.62
N LEU A 40 18.98 -18.36 -1.34
CA LEU A 40 18.01 -18.01 -2.38
C LEU A 40 18.36 -18.77 -3.67
N GLY A 41 17.48 -19.66 -4.10
CA GLY A 41 17.60 -20.34 -5.40
C GLY A 41 17.33 -19.40 -6.58
N GLU A 42 17.23 -20.00 -7.76
CA GLU A 42 16.92 -19.28 -8.99
C GLU A 42 15.54 -18.58 -8.91
N PRO A 43 15.39 -17.41 -9.55
CA PRO A 43 14.10 -16.76 -9.68
C PRO A 43 13.14 -17.63 -10.51
N ASP A 44 11.89 -17.72 -10.07
CA ASP A 44 10.82 -18.29 -10.88
C ASP A 44 10.34 -17.29 -11.96
N ASP A 45 9.32 -17.67 -12.74
CA ASP A 45 8.75 -16.83 -13.81
C ASP A 45 8.23 -15.47 -13.33
N SER A 46 7.97 -15.31 -12.02
CA SER A 46 7.57 -14.04 -11.41
C SER A 46 8.77 -13.18 -10.94
N GLY A 47 9.99 -13.70 -11.06
CA GLY A 47 11.20 -13.10 -10.51
C GLY A 47 11.44 -13.43 -9.03
N ARG A 48 10.51 -14.17 -8.39
CA ARG A 48 10.61 -14.52 -6.97
C ARG A 48 11.59 -15.65 -6.78
N ARG A 49 12.54 -15.48 -5.86
CA ARG A 49 13.47 -16.54 -5.45
C ARG A 49 12.88 -17.34 -4.30
N ARG A 50 12.95 -18.67 -4.41
CA ARG A 50 12.52 -19.58 -3.33
C ARG A 50 13.73 -19.92 -2.44
N PRO A 51 13.55 -20.01 -1.11
CA PRO A 51 14.59 -20.49 -0.23
C PRO A 51 14.83 -22.00 -0.48
N VAL A 52 16.09 -22.39 -0.65
CA VAL A 52 16.53 -23.78 -0.79
C VAL A 52 17.51 -24.14 0.34
N PRO A 53 17.46 -25.37 0.90
CA PRO A 53 18.36 -25.76 1.98
C PRO A 53 19.83 -25.79 1.53
N ILE A 54 20.72 -25.27 2.37
CA ILE A 54 22.16 -25.50 2.24
C ILE A 54 22.49 -26.85 2.89
N GLU A 55 22.75 -27.87 2.07
CA GLU A 55 22.89 -29.24 2.55
C GLU A 55 23.93 -29.38 3.67
N GLY A 56 23.50 -29.95 4.81
CA GLY A 56 24.35 -30.16 5.99
C GLY A 56 24.56 -28.94 6.89
N ASP A 57 24.12 -27.74 6.50
CA ASP A 57 24.27 -26.53 7.31
C ASP A 57 23.06 -26.34 8.26
N THR A 58 23.23 -26.80 9.50
CA THR A 58 22.23 -26.65 10.55
C THR A 58 22.83 -25.99 11.78
N PHE A 59 22.01 -25.28 12.53
CA PHE A 59 22.40 -24.62 13.78
C PHE A 59 21.32 -24.75 14.85
N ASP A 60 21.72 -24.67 16.11
CA ASP A 60 20.83 -24.78 17.26
C ASP A 60 20.56 -23.41 17.87
N LEU A 61 19.29 -23.14 18.17
CA LEU A 61 18.85 -21.98 18.93
C LEU A 61 18.35 -22.45 20.30
N LYS A 62 18.81 -21.80 21.37
CA LYS A 62 18.33 -22.03 22.74
C LYS A 62 17.37 -20.92 23.13
N PHE A 63 16.24 -21.29 23.72
CA PHE A 63 15.24 -20.33 24.19
C PHE A 63 14.40 -20.95 25.31
N THR A 64 13.66 -20.11 26.03
CA THR A 64 12.72 -20.54 27.08
C THR A 64 11.26 -20.49 26.64
N THR A 65 10.97 -19.74 25.58
CA THR A 65 9.63 -19.52 25.05
C THR A 65 9.71 -19.56 23.53
N LEU A 66 8.76 -20.27 22.91
CA LEU A 66 8.53 -20.28 21.48
C LEU A 66 7.16 -19.64 21.20
N ILE A 67 7.14 -18.61 20.35
CA ILE A 67 5.91 -17.98 19.87
C ILE A 67 5.75 -18.37 18.40
N ALA A 68 4.72 -19.14 18.09
CA ALA A 68 4.42 -19.54 16.71
C ALA A 68 3.61 -18.44 16.02
N ALA A 69 4.25 -17.69 15.11
CA ALA A 69 3.62 -16.65 14.29
C ALA A 69 3.33 -17.17 12.86
N ILE A 70 2.61 -18.29 12.75
CA ILE A 70 2.38 -18.99 11.47
C ILE A 70 1.05 -18.54 10.85
N SER A 71 1.04 -17.34 10.30
CA SER A 71 -0.09 -16.76 9.54
C SER A 71 -1.46 -16.98 10.23
N GLN A 72 -2.55 -16.96 9.46
CA GLN A 72 -3.90 -17.18 9.93
C GLN A 72 -4.72 -17.91 8.87
N ALA A 73 -5.78 -18.57 9.30
CA ALA A 73 -6.78 -19.18 8.43
C ALA A 73 -8.18 -18.98 9.05
N PRO A 74 -9.22 -18.73 8.24
CA PRO A 74 -10.57 -18.57 8.77
C PRO A 74 -11.12 -19.89 9.29
N GLU A 75 -11.96 -19.81 10.33
CA GLU A 75 -12.77 -20.94 10.79
C GLU A 75 -14.19 -20.81 10.23
N PHE A 76 -14.62 -21.80 9.46
CA PHE A 76 -15.88 -21.77 8.71
C PHE A 76 -16.96 -22.70 9.31
N ASN A 77 -16.83 -23.12 10.56
CA ASN A 77 -17.84 -23.96 11.22
C ASN A 77 -19.20 -23.24 11.21
N GLY A 78 -20.20 -23.83 10.56
CA GLY A 78 -21.53 -23.25 10.36
C GLY A 78 -21.68 -22.34 9.12
N PHE A 79 -20.63 -22.20 8.31
CA PHE A 79 -20.60 -21.43 7.05
C PHE A 79 -20.10 -22.28 5.87
N GLU A 80 -20.18 -23.60 5.97
CA GLU A 80 -19.64 -24.53 4.98
C GLU A 80 -20.31 -24.37 3.61
N ASN A 81 -21.53 -23.85 3.57
CA ASN A 81 -22.26 -23.57 2.34
C ASN A 81 -21.71 -22.36 1.56
N LEU A 82 -20.88 -21.51 2.17
CA LEU A 82 -20.31 -20.31 1.54
C LEU A 82 -18.94 -20.54 0.86
N ILE A 83 -18.33 -21.72 1.06
CA ILE A 83 -16.96 -22.01 0.62
C ILE A 83 -16.88 -23.28 -0.25
N GLU A 84 -15.71 -23.52 -0.86
CA GLU A 84 -15.35 -24.80 -1.49
C GLU A 84 -14.17 -25.42 -0.76
N GLY A 85 -14.44 -26.47 0.05
CA GLY A 85 -13.41 -27.13 0.84
C GLY A 85 -12.84 -26.23 1.92
N ARG A 86 -11.59 -25.79 1.76
CA ARG A 86 -10.88 -24.87 2.68
C ARG A 86 -10.51 -23.54 2.02
N ASP A 87 -11.09 -23.26 0.85
CA ASP A 87 -10.84 -22.01 0.15
C ASP A 87 -11.55 -20.83 0.86
N TRP A 88 -11.12 -19.62 0.54
CA TRP A 88 -11.74 -18.38 0.99
C TRP A 88 -13.16 -18.23 0.44
N ILE A 89 -13.99 -17.42 1.12
CA ILE A 89 -15.32 -17.09 0.60
C ILE A 89 -15.16 -16.30 -0.69
N LYS A 90 -15.79 -16.77 -1.76
CA LYS A 90 -15.77 -16.09 -3.06
C LYS A 90 -16.92 -15.09 -3.14
N VAL A 91 -16.58 -13.88 -3.55
CA VAL A 91 -17.51 -12.75 -3.65
C VAL A 91 -17.42 -12.06 -5.01
N ASP A 92 -18.47 -11.33 -5.38
CA ASP A 92 -18.46 -10.42 -6.53
C ASP A 92 -17.84 -9.05 -6.18
N GLU A 93 -17.85 -8.11 -7.14
CA GLU A 93 -17.33 -6.74 -6.97
C GLU A 93 -18.07 -5.93 -5.87
N LYS A 94 -19.27 -6.36 -5.49
CA LYS A 94 -20.07 -5.78 -4.41
C LYS A 94 -19.92 -6.53 -3.09
N PHE A 95 -18.94 -7.43 -3.00
CA PHE A 95 -18.67 -8.27 -1.84
C PHE A 95 -19.83 -9.19 -1.45
N LYS A 96 -20.71 -9.49 -2.41
CA LYS A 96 -21.80 -10.45 -2.23
C LYS A 96 -21.30 -11.86 -2.51
N SER A 97 -21.70 -12.83 -1.69
CA SER A 97 -21.37 -14.23 -1.90
C SER A 97 -21.86 -14.73 -3.26
N ILE A 98 -21.01 -15.47 -3.97
CA ILE A 98 -21.41 -16.14 -5.23
C ILE A 98 -22.24 -17.41 -4.98
N LYS A 99 -22.29 -17.90 -3.74
CA LYS A 99 -22.96 -19.16 -3.38
C LYS A 99 -24.36 -18.96 -2.82
N GLU A 100 -24.59 -17.86 -2.10
CA GLU A 100 -25.86 -17.61 -1.44
C GLU A 100 -26.33 -16.17 -1.66
N ASP A 101 -27.59 -16.01 -2.07
CA ASP A 101 -28.19 -14.68 -2.20
C ASP A 101 -28.40 -14.05 -0.82
N ASN A 102 -28.24 -12.71 -0.73
CA ASN A 102 -28.33 -11.93 0.51
C ASN A 102 -27.19 -12.17 1.53
N VAL A 103 -26.15 -12.91 1.18
CA VAL A 103 -24.95 -13.03 2.02
C VAL A 103 -23.84 -12.17 1.45
N TYR A 104 -23.14 -11.45 2.32
CA TYR A 104 -22.01 -10.57 1.97
C TYR A 104 -20.83 -10.88 2.88
N SER A 105 -19.61 -10.74 2.36
CA SER A 105 -18.39 -11.12 3.07
C SER A 105 -17.22 -10.21 2.72
N GLY A 106 -16.37 -9.90 3.69
CA GLY A 106 -15.25 -8.97 3.54
C GLY A 106 -14.19 -9.15 4.62
N GLY A 107 -13.05 -8.50 4.45
CA GLY A 107 -11.85 -8.71 5.27
C GLY A 107 -11.15 -10.06 5.02
N ASP A 108 -10.46 -10.57 6.04
CA ASP A 108 -9.56 -11.72 5.94
C ASP A 108 -10.25 -13.08 5.70
N ASN A 109 -11.57 -13.12 5.54
CA ASN A 109 -12.31 -14.34 5.19
C ASN A 109 -12.52 -14.51 3.67
N VAL A 110 -12.25 -13.46 2.87
CA VAL A 110 -12.26 -13.51 1.39
C VAL A 110 -10.85 -13.59 0.80
N ASN A 111 -9.86 -13.00 1.47
CA ASN A 111 -8.43 -13.10 1.18
C ASN A 111 -7.65 -12.41 2.32
N LEU A 112 -6.38 -12.78 2.56
CA LEU A 112 -5.52 -12.01 3.47
C LEU A 112 -5.28 -10.60 2.92
N GLY A 113 -5.47 -9.59 3.77
CA GLY A 113 -5.24 -8.20 3.40
C GLY A 113 -4.72 -7.34 4.55
N LEU A 114 -4.69 -6.05 4.31
CA LEU A 114 -4.46 -5.03 5.33
C LEU A 114 -5.80 -4.61 5.94
N VAL A 115 -5.75 -3.93 7.09
CA VAL A 115 -6.95 -3.37 7.74
C VAL A 115 -7.76 -2.48 6.78
N ILE A 116 -7.08 -1.74 5.89
CA ILE A 116 -7.73 -0.88 4.90
C ILE A 116 -8.57 -1.67 3.90
N ASP A 117 -8.15 -2.89 3.52
CA ASP A 117 -8.91 -3.77 2.63
C ASP A 117 -10.20 -4.21 3.33
N GLY A 118 -10.11 -4.59 4.62
CA GLY A 118 -11.28 -4.92 5.42
C GLY A 118 -12.29 -3.77 5.52
N ILE A 119 -11.81 -2.54 5.72
CA ILE A 119 -12.65 -1.32 5.71
C ILE A 119 -13.32 -1.12 4.35
N HIS A 120 -12.55 -1.27 3.27
CA HIS A 120 -13.06 -1.16 1.90
C HIS A 120 -14.15 -2.20 1.62
N HIS A 121 -13.89 -3.48 1.94
CA HIS A 121 -14.83 -4.58 1.73
C HIS A 121 -16.13 -4.34 2.50
N GLY A 122 -16.02 -3.96 3.79
CA GLY A 122 -17.17 -3.68 4.64
C GLY A 122 -18.01 -2.52 4.12
N ARG A 123 -17.37 -1.43 3.67
CA ARG A 123 -18.06 -0.28 3.08
C ARG A 123 -18.82 -0.67 1.81
N ARG A 124 -18.17 -1.41 0.91
CA ARG A 124 -18.78 -1.84 -0.36
C ARG A 124 -19.96 -2.79 -0.14
N ALA A 125 -19.83 -3.75 0.77
CA ALA A 125 -20.92 -4.63 1.16
C ALA A 125 -22.11 -3.83 1.74
N ALA A 126 -21.85 -2.85 2.61
CA ALA A 126 -22.89 -2.00 3.19
C ALA A 126 -23.61 -1.15 2.13
N GLU A 127 -22.86 -0.56 1.19
CA GLU A 127 -23.41 0.15 0.03
C GLU A 127 -24.33 -0.78 -0.78
N ALA A 128 -23.88 -1.99 -1.13
CA ALA A 128 -24.67 -2.96 -1.89
C ALA A 128 -25.94 -3.45 -1.16
N ILE A 129 -25.86 -3.62 0.16
CA ILE A 129 -27.00 -3.95 1.01
C ILE A 129 -28.02 -2.79 1.00
N HIS A 130 -27.55 -1.56 1.16
CA HIS A 130 -28.38 -0.36 1.11
C HIS A 130 -29.13 -0.26 -0.22
N GLU A 131 -28.42 -0.37 -1.35
CA GLU A 131 -29.04 -0.33 -2.69
C GLU A 131 -30.13 -1.40 -2.84
N LYS A 132 -29.90 -2.61 -2.33
CA LYS A 132 -30.87 -3.72 -2.42
C LYS A 132 -32.16 -3.43 -1.66
N PHE A 133 -32.08 -2.82 -0.47
CA PHE A 133 -33.24 -2.58 0.39
C PHE A 133 -33.98 -1.29 0.06
N THR A 134 -33.28 -0.24 -0.38
CA THR A 134 -33.87 1.08 -0.63
C THR A 134 -34.19 1.32 -2.10
N GLY A 135 -33.49 0.64 -3.02
CA GLY A 135 -33.52 0.92 -4.45
C GLY A 135 -32.76 2.20 -4.85
N GLU A 136 -32.14 2.89 -3.90
CA GLU A 136 -31.23 4.01 -4.17
C GLU A 136 -29.93 3.47 -4.76
N VAL A 137 -29.45 4.04 -5.87
CA VAL A 137 -28.19 3.63 -6.48
C VAL A 137 -27.09 4.55 -5.97
N MET A 138 -26.01 3.97 -5.45
CA MET A 138 -24.87 4.74 -4.98
C MET A 138 -24.15 5.41 -6.16
N PRO A 139 -23.57 6.60 -5.97
CA PRO A 139 -22.75 7.22 -7.00
C PRO A 139 -21.61 6.28 -7.41
N PRO A 140 -21.29 6.20 -8.72
CA PRO A 140 -20.15 5.40 -9.16
C PRO A 140 -18.86 5.97 -8.57
N ASP A 141 -17.87 5.10 -8.42
CA ASP A 141 -16.53 5.55 -8.06
C ASP A 141 -15.99 6.53 -9.10
N PRO A 142 -15.18 7.50 -8.65
CA PRO A 142 -14.41 8.31 -9.59
C PRO A 142 -13.54 7.40 -10.46
N PRO A 143 -13.29 7.78 -11.72
CA PRO A 143 -12.43 7.00 -12.58
C PRO A 143 -11.03 6.91 -11.99
N ASP A 144 -10.39 5.76 -12.14
CA ASP A 144 -8.99 5.56 -11.78
C ASP A 144 -8.13 6.60 -12.52
N MET A 145 -7.46 7.45 -11.76
CA MET A 145 -6.51 8.40 -12.31
C MET A 145 -5.17 7.70 -12.51
N ALA A 146 -4.58 7.86 -13.69
CA ALA A 146 -3.25 7.33 -13.95
C ALA A 146 -2.24 7.94 -12.95
N VAL A 147 -1.45 7.07 -12.32
CA VAL A 147 -0.38 7.51 -11.41
C VAL A 147 0.67 8.26 -12.23
N ILE A 148 0.82 9.55 -11.96
CA ILE A 148 1.89 10.36 -12.55
C ILE A 148 3.17 10.15 -11.75
N ARG A 149 4.13 9.51 -12.41
CA ARG A 149 5.47 9.28 -11.90
C ARG A 149 6.41 10.41 -12.33
N PHE A 150 7.60 10.43 -11.72
CA PHE A 150 8.60 11.49 -11.93
C PHE A 150 9.03 11.67 -13.39
N ASP A 151 8.97 10.63 -14.21
CA ASP A 151 9.32 10.64 -15.63
C ASP A 151 8.33 11.42 -16.50
N LYS A 152 7.10 11.63 -16.00
CA LYS A 152 6.07 12.46 -16.64
C LYS A 152 6.04 13.89 -16.09
N MET A 153 6.97 14.28 -15.22
CA MET A 153 6.99 15.58 -14.55
C MET A 153 8.23 16.40 -14.93
N GLN A 154 8.11 17.73 -14.88
CA GLN A 154 9.27 18.62 -15.02
C GLN A 154 9.84 18.94 -13.64
N LEU A 155 10.68 18.03 -13.13
CA LEU A 155 11.25 18.15 -11.78
C LEU A 155 12.04 19.45 -11.56
N ALA A 156 12.67 19.99 -12.60
CA ALA A 156 13.41 21.26 -12.55
C ALA A 156 12.52 22.48 -12.24
N TYR A 157 11.20 22.36 -12.34
CA TYR A 157 10.24 23.40 -11.92
C TYR A 157 10.19 23.54 -10.38
N TYR A 158 10.48 22.47 -9.65
CA TYR A 158 10.32 22.41 -8.21
C TYR A 158 11.65 22.62 -7.49
N GLU A 159 11.60 23.33 -6.38
CA GLU A 159 12.74 23.45 -5.47
C GLU A 159 12.94 22.12 -4.73
N GLY A 160 14.16 21.58 -4.79
CA GLY A 160 14.52 20.40 -4.02
C GLY A 160 14.48 20.69 -2.53
N LYS A 161 13.68 19.92 -1.79
CA LYS A 161 13.56 20.03 -0.34
C LYS A 161 13.62 18.65 0.31
N ASP A 162 14.37 18.58 1.39
CA ASP A 162 14.50 17.38 2.21
C ASP A 162 13.17 17.03 2.90
N ARG A 163 13.01 15.75 3.24
CA ARG A 163 11.83 15.26 3.92
C ARG A 163 11.89 15.60 5.40
N ASN A 164 10.77 16.09 5.95
CA ASN A 164 10.60 16.17 7.39
C ASN A 164 10.46 14.75 7.95
N ASN A 165 11.26 14.43 8.96
CA ASN A 165 11.15 13.16 9.68
C ASN A 165 10.37 13.38 10.99
N PRO A 166 9.43 12.50 11.32
CA PRO A 166 8.75 12.55 12.61
C PRO A 166 9.77 12.35 13.74
N ALA A 167 9.46 12.85 14.92
CA ALA A 167 10.27 12.58 16.10
C ALA A 167 10.02 11.13 16.54
N GLU A 168 11.09 10.42 16.87
CA GLU A 168 11.04 9.05 17.38
C GLU A 168 11.68 8.98 18.76
N LEU A 169 11.12 8.13 19.62
CA LEU A 169 11.67 7.88 20.95
C LEU A 169 12.99 7.11 20.87
N SER A 170 13.92 7.42 21.77
CA SER A 170 15.15 6.63 21.92
C SER A 170 14.79 5.22 22.40
N VAL A 171 15.64 4.24 22.07
CA VAL A 171 15.46 2.84 22.46
C VAL A 171 15.21 2.68 23.96
N GLU A 172 15.92 3.44 24.80
CA GLU A 172 15.73 3.40 26.27
C GLU A 172 14.35 3.89 26.71
N GLU A 173 13.72 4.79 25.95
CA GLU A 173 12.39 5.32 26.26
C GLU A 173 11.28 4.40 25.77
N ARG A 174 11.47 3.72 24.64
CA ARG A 174 10.53 2.71 24.11
C ARG A 174 10.22 1.62 25.13
N PHE A 175 11.23 1.17 25.88
CA PHE A 175 11.07 0.11 26.89
C PHE A 175 10.41 0.53 28.21
N LYS A 176 10.15 1.83 28.44
CA LYS A 176 9.57 2.29 29.73
C LYS A 176 8.08 1.93 29.85
N ASN A 177 7.34 1.93 28.74
CA ASN A 177 5.92 1.60 28.71
C ASN A 177 5.49 1.11 27.31
N LEU A 178 4.94 -0.11 27.26
CA LEU A 178 4.55 -0.80 26.02
C LEU A 178 3.45 -0.08 25.23
N ASP A 179 2.60 0.71 25.89
CA ASP A 179 1.50 1.43 25.22
C ASP A 179 1.95 2.80 24.66
N THR A 180 3.24 3.13 24.75
CA THR A 180 3.76 4.42 24.29
C THR A 180 3.94 4.41 22.78
N GLU A 181 3.38 5.42 22.11
CA GLU A 181 3.63 5.65 20.70
C GLU A 181 5.10 6.02 20.47
N ILE A 182 5.80 5.24 19.65
CA ILE A 182 7.24 5.39 19.39
C ILE A 182 7.50 6.54 18.41
N VAL A 183 6.70 6.60 17.34
CA VAL A 183 6.82 7.59 16.27
C VAL A 183 5.75 8.65 16.48
N SER A 184 6.16 9.88 16.78
CA SER A 184 5.23 10.99 16.97
C SER A 184 4.68 11.48 15.63
N THR A 185 3.50 12.09 15.67
CA THR A 185 2.98 12.86 14.52
C THR A 185 3.83 14.10 14.25
N PHE A 186 3.80 14.60 13.01
CA PHE A 186 4.43 15.89 12.69
C PHE A 186 3.90 17.04 13.54
N THR A 187 4.79 17.97 13.88
CA THR A 187 4.37 19.27 14.40
C THR A 187 3.60 20.04 13.32
N GLN A 188 2.81 21.03 13.72
CA GLN A 188 2.11 21.89 12.76
C GLN A 188 3.07 22.55 11.76
N GLU A 189 4.26 22.95 12.21
CA GLU A 189 5.28 23.55 11.34
C GLU A 189 5.81 22.56 10.31
N GLN A 190 6.16 21.34 10.74
CA GLN A 190 6.60 20.26 9.85
C GLN A 190 5.51 19.87 8.86
N ALA A 191 4.26 19.76 9.30
CA ALA A 191 3.13 19.45 8.43
C ALA A 191 2.90 20.53 7.37
N ILE A 192 3.02 21.82 7.75
CA ILE A 192 2.96 22.93 6.80
C ILE A 192 4.13 22.88 5.82
N ASP A 193 5.35 22.61 6.27
CA ASP A 193 6.51 22.53 5.38
C ASP A 193 6.40 21.35 4.41
N GLU A 194 5.93 20.18 4.89
CA GLU A 194 5.66 19.01 4.05
C GLU A 194 4.58 19.30 3.00
N SER A 195 3.52 20.05 3.38
CA SER A 195 2.49 20.47 2.42
C SER A 195 3.04 21.35 1.30
N LYS A 196 4.08 22.16 1.58
CA LYS A 196 4.75 23.00 0.60
C LYS A 196 5.69 22.21 -0.33
N ARG A 197 5.97 20.95 -0.02
CA ARG A 197 6.72 20.03 -0.90
C ARG A 197 5.83 19.35 -1.94
N CYS A 198 4.51 19.51 -1.84
CA CYS A 198 3.57 18.95 -2.82
C CYS A 198 3.86 19.46 -4.23
N MET A 199 4.11 18.54 -5.16
CA MET A 199 4.36 18.85 -6.57
C MET A 199 3.08 18.88 -7.42
N SER A 200 1.91 18.62 -6.82
CA SER A 200 0.63 18.52 -7.53
C SER A 200 0.64 17.49 -8.67
N CYS A 201 1.37 16.38 -8.51
CA CYS A 201 1.51 15.35 -9.54
C CYS A 201 0.14 14.90 -10.08
N GLY A 202 -0.05 14.99 -11.41
CA GLY A 202 -1.32 14.64 -12.06
C GLY A 202 -2.49 15.59 -11.79
N MET A 203 -2.27 16.76 -11.18
CA MET A 203 -3.32 17.75 -10.96
C MET A 203 -2.88 19.14 -11.46
N CYS A 204 -3.75 19.79 -12.24
CA CYS A 204 -3.47 21.15 -12.69
C CYS A 204 -3.52 22.12 -11.49
N PHE A 205 -2.46 22.92 -11.31
CA PHE A 205 -2.36 23.91 -10.23
C PHE A 205 -2.29 25.36 -10.73
N ASP A 206 -2.84 25.61 -11.93
CA ASP A 206 -2.90 26.94 -12.54
C ASP A 206 -1.54 27.68 -12.66
N CYS A 207 -0.48 26.98 -13.07
CA CYS A 207 0.87 27.55 -13.15
C CYS A 207 1.11 28.48 -14.36
N GLY A 208 0.24 28.43 -15.37
CA GLY A 208 0.36 29.23 -16.59
C GLY A 208 1.38 28.74 -17.61
N THR A 209 2.15 27.68 -17.33
CA THR A 209 3.21 27.21 -18.23
C THR A 209 2.65 26.80 -19.59
N CYS A 210 1.62 25.96 -19.64
CA CYS A 210 1.00 25.52 -20.90
C CYS A 210 0.47 26.68 -21.75
N TRP A 211 -0.08 27.72 -21.12
CA TRP A 211 -0.59 28.91 -21.78
C TRP A 211 0.54 29.73 -22.40
N SER A 212 1.63 29.96 -21.66
CA SER A 212 2.80 30.69 -22.14
C SER A 212 3.52 30.02 -23.33
N TYR A 213 3.53 28.69 -23.38
CA TYR A 213 4.16 27.94 -24.47
C TYR A 213 3.28 27.81 -25.72
N CYS A 214 1.97 28.05 -25.62
CA CYS A 214 1.04 27.86 -26.72
C CYS A 214 1.03 29.06 -27.67
N GLN A 215 1.72 28.92 -28.81
CA GLN A 215 1.78 29.98 -29.83
C GLN A 215 0.48 30.12 -30.64
N ASP A 216 -0.29 29.04 -30.75
CA ASP A 216 -1.54 29.01 -31.51
C ASP A 216 -2.77 29.48 -30.69
N ASN A 217 -2.56 29.94 -29.44
CA ASN A 217 -3.64 30.36 -28.53
C ASN A 217 -4.73 29.29 -28.30
N ALA A 218 -4.35 28.02 -28.38
CA ALA A 218 -5.23 26.88 -28.13
C ALA A 218 -5.53 26.67 -26.63
N VAL A 219 -4.74 27.25 -25.72
CA VAL A 219 -4.92 27.11 -24.27
C VAL A 219 -5.79 28.24 -23.71
N ILE A 220 -6.85 27.88 -22.98
CA ILE A 220 -7.76 28.81 -22.30
C ILE A 220 -7.38 28.91 -20.83
N LYS A 221 -7.03 30.12 -20.40
CA LYS A 221 -6.78 30.41 -18.98
C LYS A 221 -8.08 30.34 -18.17
N PRO A 222 -8.09 29.67 -17.01
CA PRO A 222 -9.26 29.65 -16.14
C PRO A 222 -9.61 31.07 -15.62
N LEU A 223 -10.89 31.31 -15.40
CA LEU A 223 -11.38 32.57 -14.80
C LEU A 223 -11.31 32.53 -13.28
N VAL A 224 -11.48 31.34 -12.70
CA VAL A 224 -11.40 31.09 -11.26
C VAL A 224 -10.05 30.45 -10.96
N LYS A 225 -9.31 31.02 -10.02
CA LYS A 225 -8.01 30.50 -9.60
C LYS A 225 -8.16 29.06 -9.10
N GLY A 226 -7.32 28.16 -9.60
CA GLY A 226 -7.29 26.75 -9.22
C GLY A 226 -8.13 25.82 -10.10
N GLU A 227 -8.90 26.35 -11.06
CA GLU A 227 -9.49 25.52 -12.10
C GLU A 227 -8.43 25.07 -13.12
N PRO A 228 -8.57 23.87 -13.72
CA PRO A 228 -7.65 23.41 -14.76
C PRO A 228 -7.77 24.25 -16.04
N TYR A 229 -6.64 24.40 -16.74
CA TYR A 229 -6.62 24.98 -18.09
C TYR A 229 -7.45 24.12 -19.06
N LYS A 230 -8.16 24.79 -19.97
CA LYS A 230 -8.96 24.13 -21.02
C LYS A 230 -8.30 24.31 -22.38
N PHE A 231 -8.68 23.50 -23.36
CA PHE A 231 -8.07 23.51 -24.69
C PHE A 231 -9.12 23.69 -25.79
N LYS A 232 -8.84 24.60 -26.73
CA LYS A 232 -9.54 24.75 -28.00
C LYS A 232 -8.81 23.89 -29.04
N LEU A 233 -9.23 22.64 -29.15
CA LEU A 233 -8.56 21.66 -29.99
C LEU A 233 -8.56 22.04 -31.48
N GLU A 234 -9.51 22.86 -31.92
CA GLU A 234 -9.58 23.39 -33.27
C GLU A 234 -8.41 24.31 -33.65
N PHE A 235 -7.72 24.90 -32.67
CA PHE A 235 -6.51 25.71 -32.90
C PHE A 235 -5.22 24.94 -32.57
N CYS A 236 -5.33 23.71 -32.03
CA CYS A 236 -4.17 22.92 -31.65
C CYS A 236 -3.53 22.28 -32.88
N ASN A 237 -2.25 22.57 -33.13
CA ASN A 237 -1.47 21.95 -34.21
C ASN A 237 -0.70 20.68 -33.78
N GLY A 238 -0.86 20.24 -32.54
CA GLY A 238 -0.21 19.03 -32.04
C GLY A 238 1.28 19.15 -31.71
N CYS A 239 1.85 20.36 -31.54
CA CYS A 239 3.29 20.56 -31.31
C CYS A 239 3.85 20.06 -29.96
N LYS A 240 3.00 19.57 -29.04
CA LYS A 240 3.35 18.95 -27.74
C LYS A 240 4.01 19.83 -26.67
N LYS A 241 4.42 21.06 -27.00
CA LYS A 241 5.11 21.95 -26.05
C LYS A 241 4.38 22.15 -24.72
N CYS A 242 3.05 22.27 -24.74
CA CYS A 242 2.25 22.42 -23.51
C CYS A 242 2.30 21.18 -22.61
N ALA A 243 2.33 19.99 -23.20
CA ALA A 243 2.44 18.72 -22.48
C ALA A 243 3.85 18.48 -21.96
N GLU A 244 4.86 18.64 -22.82
CA GLU A 244 6.27 18.48 -22.46
C GLU A 244 6.70 19.41 -21.33
N ASN A 245 6.15 20.63 -21.28
CA ASN A 245 6.48 21.62 -20.26
C ASN A 245 5.47 21.65 -19.09
N CYS A 246 4.56 20.68 -19.00
CA CYS A 246 3.63 20.61 -17.86
C CYS A 246 4.38 20.17 -16.60
N PRO A 247 4.51 21.00 -15.54
CA PRO A 247 5.33 20.64 -14.38
C PRO A 247 4.86 19.38 -13.67
N CYS A 248 3.54 19.25 -13.53
CA CYS A 248 2.91 18.16 -12.82
C CYS A 248 2.51 16.98 -13.70
N GLY A 249 2.79 16.99 -15.00
CA GLY A 249 2.40 15.90 -15.91
C GLY A 249 0.89 15.75 -16.11
N TYR A 250 0.11 16.81 -15.89
CA TYR A 250 -1.36 16.80 -16.04
C TYR A 250 -1.84 16.65 -17.49
N ILE A 251 -1.06 17.16 -18.46
CA ILE A 251 -1.45 17.18 -19.87
C ILE A 251 -0.87 15.95 -20.55
N GLU A 252 -1.75 15.06 -20.98
CA GLU A 252 -1.39 13.91 -21.82
C GLU A 252 -1.79 14.19 -23.28
N MET A 253 -0.91 13.84 -24.21
CA MET A 253 -1.18 13.92 -25.64
C MET A 253 -1.03 12.53 -26.26
N TYR A 254 -2.16 11.94 -26.62
CA TYR A 254 -2.19 10.69 -27.38
C TYR A 254 -1.71 10.95 -28.81
N LEU A 255 -0.89 10.02 -29.33
CA LEU A 255 -0.48 9.96 -30.73
C LEU A 255 -1.61 9.40 -31.60
#